data_AF-A0A024P9E0-F1
#
_entry.id   AF-A0A024P9E0-F1
#
_cell.length_a   1.000
_cell.length_b   1.000
_cell.length_c   1.000
_cell.angle_alpha   90.00
_cell.angle_beta   90.00
_cell.angle_gamma   90.00
#
_symmetry.space_group_name_H-M   'P 1'
#
loop_
_entity.id
_entity.type
_entity.pdbx_description
1 polymer ?
#
loop_
_entity_poly.entity_id
_entity_poly.type
_entity_poly.pdbx_seq_one_letter_code
_entity_poly.pdbx_strand_id
1 'polypeptide(L)' 'MYSLKFWLTWVLGVVVAGLVLSLLQNGEVDWGHIVTMSIGGLIGVLIASGIKKNLKKEED' A
#
# COMPACT_ATOMS: atom_id res chain seq x y z
N MET A 1 -1.86 17.24 4.26
CA MET A 1 -2.31 16.55 5.48
C MET A 1 -3.01 15.20 5.22
N TYR A 2 -3.65 14.99 4.05
CA TYR A 2 -4.31 13.71 3.70
C TYR A 2 -3.35 12.55 3.39
N SER A 3 -2.20 12.83 2.76
CA SER A 3 -1.24 11.78 2.36
C SER A 3 -0.58 11.06 3.54
N LEU A 4 -0.36 11.75 4.67
CA LEU A 4 0.24 11.16 5.88
C LEU A 4 -0.71 10.17 6.57
N LYS A 5 -2.01 10.49 6.66
CA LYS A 5 -3.03 9.58 7.21
C LYS A 5 -3.16 8.33 6.34
N PHE A 6 -3.21 8.51 5.03
CA PHE A 6 -3.24 7.39 4.09
C PHE A 6 -2.00 6.50 4.24
N TRP A 7 -0.81 7.10 4.37
CA TRP A 7 0.44 6.36 4.55
C TRP A 7 0.46 5.54 5.84
N LEU A 8 0.02 6.13 6.96
CA LEU A 8 -0.11 5.42 8.24
C LEU A 8 -1.10 4.26 8.15
N THR A 9 -2.29 4.48 7.58
CA THR A 9 -3.28 3.40 7.38
C THR A 9 -2.74 2.32 6.44
N TRP A 10 -2.00 2.70 5.39
CA TRP A 10 -1.40 1.77 4.45
C TRP A 10 -0.35 0.88 5.13
N VAL A 11 0.61 1.48 5.82
CA VAL A 11 1.66 0.76 6.54
C VAL A 11 1.05 -0.17 7.59
N LEU A 12 0.06 0.30 8.34
CA LEU A 12 -0.64 -0.53 9.32
C LEU A 12 -1.35 -1.73 8.66
N GLY A 13 -2.02 -1.50 7.53
CA GLY A 13 -2.66 -2.56 6.75
C GLY A 13 -1.69 -3.60 6.23
N VAL A 14 -0.53 -3.18 5.71
CA VAL A 14 0.51 -4.09 5.21
C VAL A 14 1.11 -4.92 6.35
N VAL A 15 1.34 -4.31 7.53
CA VAL A 15 1.83 -5.04 8.71
C VAL A 15 0.80 -6.09 9.17
N VAL A 16 -0.48 -5.73 9.27
CA VAL A 16 -1.53 -6.67 9.64
C VAL A 16 -1.65 -7.80 8.62
N ALA A 17 -1.63 -7.49 7.32
CA ALA A 17 -1.67 -8.51 6.27
C ALA A 17 -0.47 -9.45 6.31
N GLY A 18 0.73 -8.92 6.55
CA GLY A 18 1.95 -9.72 6.73
C GLY A 18 1.87 -10.66 7.93
N LEU A 19 1.32 -10.19 9.06
CA LEU A 19 1.09 -11.02 10.24
C LEU A 19 0.04 -12.12 9.97
N VAL A 20 -1.07 -11.80 9.31
CA VAL A 20 -2.09 -12.78 8.95
C VAL A 20 -1.53 -13.85 8.01
N LEU A 21 -0.73 -13.47 7.01
CA LEU A 21 -0.08 -14.41 6.11
C LEU A 21 0.94 -15.30 6.83
N SER A 22 1.74 -14.73 7.72
CA SER A 22 2.69 -15.48 8.56
C SER A 22 1.98 -16.50 9.46
N LEU A 23 0.87 -16.10 10.09
CA LEU A 23 0.03 -17.00 10.88
C LEU A 23 -0.62 -18.10 10.02
N LEU A 24 -1.05 -17.77 8.80
CA LEU A 24 -1.67 -18.73 7.89
C LEU A 24 -0.66 -19.74 7.33
N GLN A 25 0.57 -19.31 7.10
CA GLN A 25 1.66 -20.14 6.59
C GLN A 25 2.44 -20.86 7.69
N ASN A 26 2.10 -20.65 8.98
CA ASN A 26 2.81 -21.20 10.14
C ASN A 26 4.34 -20.96 10.07
N GLY A 27 4.76 -19.86 9.44
CA GLY A 27 6.16 -19.56 9.11
C GLY A 27 6.61 -18.22 9.69
N GLU A 28 7.93 -18.01 9.74
CA GLU A 28 8.51 -16.73 10.15
C GLU A 28 7.98 -15.56 9.31
N VAL A 29 7.88 -14.40 9.96
CA VAL A 29 7.47 -13.18 9.28
C VAL A 29 8.53 -12.80 8.24
N ASP A 30 8.19 -12.92 6.96
CA ASP A 30 9.04 -12.42 5.88
C ASP A 30 8.94 -10.90 5.80
N TRP A 31 9.83 -10.24 6.53
CA TRP A 31 9.99 -8.79 6.54
C TRP A 31 10.34 -8.24 5.15
N GLY A 32 11.03 -9.01 4.31
CA GLY A 32 11.33 -8.62 2.94
C GLY A 32 10.04 -8.47 2.13
N HIS A 33 9.14 -9.45 2.23
CA HIS A 33 7.84 -9.41 1.57
C HIS A 33 6.98 -8.22 2.03
N ILE A 34 6.97 -7.92 3.33
CA ILE A 34 6.26 -6.78 3.91
C ILE A 34 6.79 -5.44 3.34
N VAL A 35 8.11 -5.30 3.23
CA VAL A 35 8.74 -4.09 2.66
C VAL A 35 8.42 -3.98 1.17
N THR A 36 8.50 -5.08 0.41
CA THR A 36 8.16 -5.08 -1.03
C THR A 36 6.69 -4.73 -1.27
N MET A 37 5.76 -5.28 -0.49
CA MET A 37 4.33 -4.94 -0.53
C MET A 37 4.09 -3.46 -0.20
N SER A 38 4.83 -2.92 0.79
CA SER A 38 4.72 -1.51 1.16
C SER A 38 5.13 -0.58 0.02
N ILE A 39 6.27 -0.87 -0.65
CA ILE A 39 6.77 -0.11 -1.79
C ILE A 39 5.85 -0.27 -3.01
N GLY A 40 5.41 -1.50 -3.30
CA GLY A 40 4.47 -1.77 -4.40
C GLY A 40 3.16 -1.00 -4.23
N GLY A 41 2.64 -0.95 -3.00
CA GLY A 41 1.49 -0.14 -2.63
C GLY A 41 1.65 1.35 -2.90
N LEU A 42 2.81 1.90 -2.51
CA LEU A 42 3.15 3.30 -2.76
C LEU A 42 3.17 3.64 -4.25
N ILE A 43 3.79 2.77 -5.05
CA ILE A 43 3.83 2.94 -6.51
C ILE A 43 2.43 2.86 -7.10
N GLY A 44 1.61 1.89 -6.68
CA GLY A 44 0.22 1.76 -7.14
C GLY A 44 -0.63 2.99 -6.86
N VAL A 45 -0.47 3.59 -5.67
CA VAL A 45 -1.19 4.81 -5.28
C VAL A 45 -0.72 6.02 -6.09
N LEU A 46 0.58 6.14 -6.37
CA LEU A 46 1.11 7.19 -7.23
C LEU A 46 0.54 7.09 -8.65
N ILE A 47 0.50 5.88 -9.21
CA ILE A 47 -0.07 5.63 -10.54
C ILE A 47 -1.56 5.96 -10.55
N ALA A 48 -2.34 5.44 -9.59
CA ALA A 48 -3.78 5.69 -9.50
C ALA A 48 -4.09 7.19 -9.33
N SER A 49 -3.29 7.90 -8.52
CA SER A 49 -3.42 9.35 -8.36
C SER A 49 -3.08 10.10 -9.64
N GLY A 50 -2.07 9.66 -10.40
CA GLY A 50 -1.70 10.23 -11.70
C GLY A 50 -2.80 10.04 -12.75
N ILE A 51 -3.39 8.84 -12.82
CA ILE A 51 -4.52 8.53 -13.70
C ILE A 51 -5.72 9.38 -13.33
N LYS A 52 -6.11 9.43 -12.05
CA LYS A 52 -7.25 10.23 -11.57
C LYS A 52 -7.09 11.71 -11.88
N LYS A 53 -5.85 12.23 -11.84
CA LYS A 53 -5.56 13.63 -12.16
C LYS A 53 -5.69 13.94 -13.66
N ASN A 54 -5.33 12.99 -14.53
CA ASN A 54 -5.53 13.15 -15.98
C ASN A 54 -7.01 13.01 -16.37
N LEU A 55 -7.72 12.02 -15.83
CA LEU A 55 -9.15 11.84 -16.10
C LEU A 55 -9.99 13.06 -15.68
N LYS A 56 -9.71 13.64 -14.50
CA LYS A 56 -10.36 14.89 -14.07
C LYS A 56 -10.07 16.10 -14.96
N LYS A 57 -9.05 16.03 -15.80
CA LYS A 57 -8.63 17.11 -16.69
C LYS A 57 -9.32 17.05 -18.06
N GLU A 58 -9.95 15.93 -18.38
CA GLU A 58 -10.74 15.74 -19.60
C GLU A 58 -12.23 16.07 -19.40
N GLU A 59 -12.67 16.25 -18.15
CA GLU A 59 -14.05 16.65 -17.80
C GLU A 59 -14.26 18.19 -17.75
N ASP A 60 -13.20 19.00 -17.95
CA ASP A 60 -13.25 20.48 -18.01
C ASP A 60 -13.04 21.01 -19.44
#